data_AF-A0A2T5LIV3-F1
#
_entry.id   AF-A0A2T5LIV3-F1
#
_cell.length_a   1.000
_cell.length_b   1.000
_cell.length_c   1.000
_cell.angle_alpha   90.00
_cell.angle_beta   90.00
_cell.angle_gamma   90.00
#
_symmetry.space_group_name_H-M   'P 1'
#
loop_
_entity.id
_entity.type
_entity.pdbx_description
1 polymer ?
#
loop_
_entity_poly.entity_id
_entity_poly.type
_entity_poly.pdbx_seq_one_letter_code
_entity_poly.pdbx_strand_id
1 'polypeptide(L)' 'MRIFHEGHVERAVCDVDGVVTVTFRYRDVSFSDGSGVVRDLLFGVCDTCDEVILSPPQSLRAISADRNRVTR' A
#
# COMPACT_ATOMS: atom_id res chain seq x y z
N MET A 1 -11.08 10.69 10.64
CA MET A 1 -10.26 9.90 9.70
C MET A 1 -10.42 10.49 8.32
N ARG A 2 -9.32 10.62 7.56
CA ARG A 2 -9.39 10.97 6.14
C ARG A 2 -9.58 9.69 5.34
N ILE A 3 -10.55 9.69 4.42
CA ILE A 3 -10.75 8.60 3.46
C ILE A 3 -9.93 8.94 2.22
N PHE A 4 -9.19 7.97 1.69
CA PHE A 4 -8.44 8.13 0.45
C PHE A 4 -9.17 7.42 -0.69
N HIS A 5 -9.08 8.02 -1.87
CA HIS A 5 -9.60 7.50 -3.11
C HIS A 5 -8.45 7.29 -4.10
N GLU A 6 -8.69 6.49 -5.13
CA GLU A 6 -7.74 6.38 -6.24
C GLU A 6 -7.47 7.76 -6.86
N GLY A 7 -6.21 8.01 -7.21
CA GLY A 7 -5.75 9.28 -7.76
C GLY A 7 -5.50 10.37 -6.73
N HIS A 8 -5.78 10.16 -5.44
CA HIS A 8 -5.31 11.08 -4.40
C HIS A 8 -3.79 11.18 -4.42
N VAL A 9 -3.27 12.38 -4.17
CA VAL A 9 -1.84 12.67 -4.16
C VAL A 9 -1.40 13.19 -2.80
N GLU A 10 -0.28 12.69 -2.29
CA GLU A 10 0.32 13.13 -1.03
C GLU A 10 1.85 13.22 -1.16
N ARG A 11 2.51 13.82 -0.15
CA ARG A 11 3.96 13.72 0.02
C ARG A 11 4.30 12.66 1.06
N ALA A 12 5.30 11.83 0.78
CA ALA A 12 5.76 10.78 1.68
C ALA A 12 7.28 10.61 1.60
N VAL A 13 7.83 9.81 2.51
CA VAL A 13 9.23 9.39 2.48
C VAL A 13 9.28 7.98 1.89
N CYS A 14 9.98 7.84 0.77
CA CYS A 14 10.39 6.59 0.17
C CYS A 14 11.79 6.22 0.72
N ASP A 15 12.01 4.94 0.98
CA ASP A 15 13.30 4.43 1.44
C ASP A 15 14.39 4.56 0.34
N VAL A 16 13.99 4.49 -0.93
CA VAL A 16 14.89 4.55 -2.09
C VAL A 16 15.13 5.98 -2.58
N ASP A 17 14.06 6.77 -2.70
CA ASP A 17 14.08 8.07 -3.40
C ASP A 17 14.01 9.28 -2.47
N GLY A 18 13.91 9.08 -1.15
CA GLY A 18 13.75 10.16 -0.18
C GLY A 18 12.34 10.76 -0.20
N VAL A 19 12.20 12.10 -0.16
CA VAL A 19 10.87 12.73 -0.11
C VAL A 19 10.27 12.82 -1.50
N VAL A 20 9.19 12.07 -1.72
CA VAL A 20 8.54 11.90 -3.02
C VAL A 20 7.07 12.29 -2.98
N THR A 21 6.51 12.46 -4.18
CA THR A 21 5.06 12.46 -4.39
C THR A 21 4.58 11.02 -4.52
N VAL A 22 3.42 10.74 -3.93
CA VAL A 22 2.76 9.45 -4.04
C VAL A 22 1.36 9.62 -4.59
N THR A 23 0.96 8.71 -5.47
CA THR A 23 -0.41 8.60 -5.97
C THR A 23 -1.06 7.35 -5.40
N PHE A 24 -2.27 7.48 -4.84
CA PHE A 24 -3.04 6.34 -4.36
C PHE A 24 -3.60 5.53 -5.54
N ARG A 25 -3.27 4.24 -5.61
CA ARG A 25 -3.65 3.32 -6.69
C ARG A 25 -4.00 1.94 -6.13
N TYR A 26 -4.82 1.19 -6.86
CA TYR A 26 -5.06 -0.22 -6.56
C TYR A 26 -3.85 -1.07 -6.98
N ARG A 27 -3.38 -1.92 -6.07
CA ARG A 27 -2.23 -2.82 -6.27
C ARG A 27 -2.44 -4.15 -5.57
N ASP A 28 -1.87 -5.18 -6.18
CA ASP A 28 -1.59 -6.45 -5.54
C ASP A 28 -0.22 -6.36 -4.88
N VAL A 29 -0.11 -6.70 -3.59
CA VAL A 29 1.13 -6.58 -2.82
C VAL A 29 1.40 -7.88 -2.08
N SER A 30 2.54 -8.50 -2.35
CA SER A 30 3.01 -9.66 -1.60
C SER A 30 3.51 -9.27 -0.21
N PHE A 31 3.25 -10.10 0.80
CA PHE A 31 3.96 -9.99 2.06
C PHE A 31 5.46 -10.21 1.83
N SER A 32 6.30 -9.51 2.60
CA SER A 32 7.76 -9.56 2.46
C SER A 32 8.35 -10.95 2.74
N ASP A 33 7.65 -11.79 3.50
CA ASP A 33 8.01 -13.18 3.77
C ASP A 33 7.54 -14.16 2.66
N GLY A 34 6.93 -13.65 1.59
CA GLY A 34 6.43 -14.43 0.46
C GLY A 34 5.21 -15.30 0.78
N SER A 35 4.66 -15.20 1.99
CA SER A 35 3.62 -16.12 2.49
C SER A 35 2.26 -15.92 1.81
N GLY A 36 2.02 -14.76 1.20
CA GLY A 36 0.78 -14.49 0.48
C GLY A 36 0.77 -13.13 -0.22
N VAL A 37 -0.33 -12.86 -0.91
CA VAL A 37 -0.56 -11.63 -1.67
C VAL A 37 -1.89 -11.03 -1.24
N VAL A 38 -1.86 -9.76 -0.87
CA VAL A 38 -3.06 -8.95 -0.67
C VAL A 38 -3.45 -8.35 -2.01
N ARG A 39 -4.69 -8.58 -2.44
CA ARG A 39 -5.15 -8.23 -3.79
C ARG A 39 -6.09 -7.05 -3.81
N ASP A 40 -6.00 -6.24 -4.86
CA ASP A 40 -6.94 -5.17 -5.19
C ASP A 40 -7.21 -4.20 -4.01
N LEU A 41 -6.14 -3.77 -3.35
CA LEU A 41 -6.24 -2.77 -2.28
C LEU A 41 -5.60 -1.45 -2.67
N LEU A 42 -6.14 -0.39 -2.09
CA LEU A 42 -5.63 0.96 -2.28
C LEU A 42 -4.35 1.16 -1.46
N PHE A 43 -3.28 1.58 -2.13
CA PHE A 43 -1.98 1.91 -1.55
C PHE A 43 -1.46 3.23 -2.13
N GLY A 44 -0.64 3.95 -1.36
CA GLY A 44 0.13 5.07 -1.89
C GLY A 44 1.40 4.56 -2.56
N VAL A 45 1.51 4.83 -3.86
CA VAL A 45 2.60 4.36 -4.73
C VAL A 45 3.54 5.51 -5.02
N CYS A 46 4.85 5.29 -4.89
CA CYS A 46 5.88 6.26 -5.24
C CYS A 46 5.81 6.58 -6.74
N ASP A 47 5.67 7.86 -7.10
CA ASP A 47 5.63 8.25 -8.51
C ASP A 47 7.00 8.12 -9.21
N THR A 48 8.08 7.88 -8.46
CA THR A 48 9.45 7.73 -8.99
C THR A 48 9.80 6.26 -9.28
N CYS A 49 9.63 5.37 -8.31
CA CYS A 49 10.05 3.96 -8.41
C CYS A 49 8.88 2.95 -8.48
N ASP A 50 7.62 3.41 -8.46
CA ASP A 50 6.39 2.59 -8.47
C ASP A 50 6.25 1.63 -7.27
N GLU A 51 7.07 1.82 -6.22
CA GLU A 51 6.98 1.03 -4.98
C GLU A 51 5.78 1.47 -4.10
N VAL A 52 5.19 0.49 -3.43
CA VAL A 52 4.13 0.72 -2.44
C VAL A 52 4.76 1.18 -1.13
N ILE A 53 4.54 2.45 -0.77
CA ILE A 53 5.16 3.06 0.42
C ILE A 53 4.17 3.54 1.47
N LEU A 54 2.87 3.65 1.14
CA LEU A 54 1.83 3.97 2.12
C LEU A 54 0.69 2.93 2.11
N SER A 55 0.28 2.51 3.30
CA SER A 55 -0.95 1.73 3.53
C SER A 55 -2.00 2.60 4.23
N PRO A 56 -3.09 3.01 3.55
CA PRO A 56 -4.07 3.89 4.17
C PRO A 56 -4.94 3.12 5.19
N PRO A 57 -5.52 3.80 6.21
CA PRO A 57 -6.24 3.14 7.30
C PRO A 57 -7.39 2.22 6.86
N GLN A 58 -8.08 2.54 5.75
CA GLN A 58 -9.17 1.72 5.23
C GLN A 58 -8.70 0.36 4.68
N SER A 59 -7.43 0.25 4.25
CA SER A 59 -6.86 -1.01 3.71
C SER A 59 -6.41 -1.96 4.82
N LEU A 60 -6.19 -1.47 6.05
CA LEU A 60 -5.65 -2.27 7.16
C LEU A 60 -6.51 -3.49 7.53
N ARG A 61 -7.85 -3.37 7.47
CA ARG A 61 -8.75 -4.51 7.77
C ARG A 61 -8.59 -5.64 6.77
N ALA A 62 -8.45 -5.33 5.49
CA ALA A 62 -8.26 -6.34 4.45
C ALA A 62 -6.87 -6.98 4.53
N ILE A 63 -5.82 -6.18 4.74
CA ILE A 63 -4.44 -6.67 4.97
C ILE A 63 -4.40 -7.66 6.14
N SER A 64 -5.03 -7.30 7.27
CA SER A 64 -5.09 -8.16 8.47
C SER A 64 -5.85 -9.48 8.20
N ALA A 65 -6.96 -9.42 7.46
CA ALA A 65 -7.73 -10.60 7.10
C ALA A 65 -6.91 -11.59 6.25
N ASP A 66 -6.21 -11.10 5.23
CA ASP A 66 -5.38 -11.96 4.38
C ASP A 66 -4.15 -12.49 5.12
N ARG A 67 -3.52 -11.68 5.99
CA ARG A 67 -2.43 -12.16 6.85
C ARG A 67 -2.88 -13.34 7.72
N ASN A 68 -4.04 -13.22 8.36
CA ASN A 68 -4.57 -14.28 9.24
C ASN A 68 -4.94 -15.56 8.49
N ARG A 69 -5.31 -15.48 7.21
CA ARG A 69 -5.58 -16.66 6.37
C ARG A 69 -4.31 -17.42 6.04
N VAL A 70 -3.21 -16.70 5.85
CA VAL A 70 -1.92 -17.26 5.47
C VAL A 70 -1.18 -17.87 6.66
N THR A 71 -1.36 -17.33 7.87
CA THR A 71 -0.70 -17.83 9.09
C THR A 71 -1.47 -18.96 9.80
N ARG A 72 -2.62 -19.40 9.27
CA ARG A 72 -3.42 -20.51 9.80
C ARG A 72 -3.17 -21.77 8.99
#